data_AF-F3GIP5-F1
#
_entry.id   AF-F3GIP5-F1
#
_cell.length_a   1.000
_cell.length_b   1.000
_cell.length_c   1.000
_cell.angle_alpha   90.00
_cell.angle_beta   90.00
_cell.angle_gamma   90.00
#
_symmetry.space_group_name_H-M   'P 1'
#
loop_
_entity.id
_entity.type
_entity.pdbx_description
1 polymer ?
#
loop_
_entity_poly.entity_id
_entity_poly.type
_entity_poly.pdbx_seq_one_letter_code
_entity_poly.pdbx_strand_id
1 'polypeptide(L)'
;MHMLSSHSFNALLKTLEEPPPYVKFILATTDPQKLPATILSRCLQFSLKNMTPERVVEHLTHVLGVENVPFEDDALWLLGRAADGSMRDAMSLTDQAIAFGEGKVMAADVRAMLGTLDHGQVFDVLTALLEGDARGVLEAVRHLAEQGPDWNGVLSEILNVLHRVAIAQALPEGVDNGHGDRDRVLALAQALPAEDVQFYYQMGLIGRRDLPLAPDPRGGFEMVLLRMLAFRPADSEDAPRQPLKPVGISQATVDSRKAVADATPVASAAPAVSNAPVMAAPDPAFEALPPAAPAMPAAARARARGTAGIEARATSRASRRPRPAVE
;
A
#
# COMPACT_ATOMS: atom_id res chain seq x y z
N MET A 1 15.36 23.00 -8.17
CA MET A 1 15.55 24.48 -8.16
C MET A 1 14.30 25.17 -7.58
N HIS A 2 13.95 24.92 -6.30
CA HIS A 2 12.77 25.51 -5.65
C HIS A 2 13.13 26.54 -4.56
N MET A 3 14.42 26.80 -4.35
CA MET A 3 14.93 27.69 -3.29
C MET A 3 15.79 28.84 -3.82
N LEU A 4 15.55 29.34 -5.03
CA LEU A 4 16.17 30.59 -5.50
C LEU A 4 15.25 31.77 -5.19
N SER A 5 15.83 32.86 -4.68
CA SER A 5 15.10 34.10 -4.46
C SER A 5 14.60 34.67 -5.79
N SER A 6 13.48 35.41 -5.78
CA SER A 6 12.90 36.02 -6.99
C SER A 6 13.89 36.93 -7.74
N HIS A 7 14.84 37.55 -7.03
CA HIS A 7 15.86 38.39 -7.62
C HIS A 7 16.92 37.57 -8.37
N SER A 8 17.39 36.48 -7.76
CA SER A 8 18.35 35.54 -8.37
C SER A 8 17.76 34.85 -9.61
N PHE A 9 16.45 34.60 -9.60
CA PHE A 9 15.75 33.97 -10.71
C PHE A 9 15.68 34.86 -11.96
N ASN A 10 15.40 36.16 -11.78
CA ASN A 10 15.38 37.11 -12.89
C ASN A 10 16.76 37.37 -13.49
N ALA A 11 17.82 37.33 -12.68
CA ALA A 11 19.19 37.39 -13.19
C ALA A 11 19.51 36.17 -14.05
N LEU A 12 19.12 34.97 -13.60
CA LEU A 12 19.29 33.72 -14.36
C LEU A 12 18.55 33.75 -15.70
N LEU A 13 17.33 34.30 -15.76
CA LEU A 13 16.57 34.43 -17.01
C LEU A 13 17.33 35.27 -18.06
N LYS A 14 17.89 36.42 -17.66
CA LYS A 14 18.66 37.27 -18.59
C LYS A 14 19.89 36.55 -19.15
N THR A 15 20.57 35.77 -18.32
CA THR A 15 21.75 35.01 -18.75
C THR A 15 21.37 33.74 -19.54
N LEU A 16 20.18 33.19 -19.34
CA LEU A 16 19.65 32.08 -20.13
C LEU A 16 19.21 32.51 -21.54
N GLU A 17 18.80 33.78 -21.72
CA GLU A 17 18.40 34.29 -23.04
C GLU A 17 19.60 34.52 -23.97
N GLU A 18 20.72 35.01 -23.42
CA GLU A 18 21.98 35.22 -24.15
C GLU A 18 23.15 34.61 -23.33
N PRO A 19 23.31 33.28 -23.33
CA PRO A 19 24.36 32.63 -22.57
C PRO A 19 25.73 32.93 -23.19
N PRO A 20 26.74 33.29 -22.38
CA PRO A 20 28.12 33.38 -22.87
C PRO A 20 28.58 32.03 -23.45
N PRO A 21 29.39 32.01 -24.53
CA PRO A 21 29.71 30.78 -25.26
C PRO A 21 30.46 29.73 -24.43
N TYR A 22 31.14 30.17 -23.36
CA TYR A 22 31.89 29.32 -22.44
C TYR A 22 31.07 28.82 -21.24
N VAL A 23 29.81 29.24 -21.09
CA VAL A 23 28.94 28.83 -19.96
C VAL A 23 27.96 27.77 -20.41
N LYS A 24 27.80 26.72 -19.61
CA LYS A 24 26.76 25.69 -19.77
C LYS A 24 25.89 25.65 -18.52
N PHE A 25 24.58 25.70 -18.71
CA PHE A 25 23.61 25.59 -17.63
C PHE A 25 23.07 24.16 -17.57
N ILE A 26 23.16 23.53 -16.39
CA ILE A 26 22.51 22.25 -16.10
C ILE A 26 21.53 22.49 -14.96
N LEU A 27 20.24 22.34 -15.25
CA LEU A 27 19.17 22.54 -14.28
C LEU A 27 18.54 21.20 -13.94
N ALA A 28 18.43 20.90 -12.64
CA ALA A 28 17.75 19.72 -12.12
C ALA A 28 16.52 20.12 -11.28
N THR A 29 15.38 19.48 -11.55
CA THR A 29 14.13 19.63 -10.80
C THR A 29 13.40 18.29 -10.74
N THR A 30 12.73 18.02 -9.62
CA THR A 30 11.80 16.89 -9.48
C THR A 30 10.41 17.23 -10.02
N ASP A 31 10.10 18.53 -10.16
CA ASP A 31 8.82 19.01 -10.67
C ASP A 31 9.05 20.07 -11.77
N PRO A 32 8.90 19.69 -13.05
CA PRO A 32 9.08 20.62 -14.18
C PRO A 32 7.89 21.58 -14.35
N GLN A 33 6.69 21.26 -13.85
CA GLN A 33 5.50 22.11 -14.01
C GLN A 33 5.58 23.37 -13.16
N LYS A 34 6.33 23.31 -12.05
CA LYS A 34 6.63 24.47 -11.21
C LYS A 34 7.63 25.44 -11.83
N LEU A 35 8.28 25.08 -12.95
CA LEU A 35 9.17 26.00 -13.67
C LEU A 35 8.38 26.87 -14.64
N PRO A 36 8.65 28.19 -14.71
CA PRO A 36 8.05 29.07 -15.70
C PRO A 36 8.35 28.62 -17.13
N ALA A 37 7.35 28.78 -18.00
CA ALA A 37 7.46 28.42 -19.42
C ALA A 37 8.64 29.10 -20.14
N THR A 38 9.10 30.25 -19.64
CA THR A 38 10.27 30.99 -20.16
C THR A 38 11.59 30.23 -20.00
N ILE A 39 11.74 29.38 -18.98
CA ILE A 39 12.93 28.52 -18.83
C ILE A 39 12.77 27.28 -19.69
N LEU A 40 11.57 26.69 -19.69
CA LEU A 40 11.27 25.46 -20.44
C LEU A 40 11.45 25.62 -21.94
N SER A 41 11.22 26.82 -22.50
CA SER A 41 11.40 27.11 -23.93
C SER A 41 12.86 27.36 -24.34
N ARG A 42 13.74 27.67 -23.38
CA ARG A 42 15.15 28.01 -23.62
C ARG A 42 16.10 26.87 -23.25
N CYS A 43 15.60 25.80 -22.65
CA CYS A 43 16.39 24.64 -22.22
C CYS A 43 15.99 23.39 -22.98
N LEU A 44 16.98 22.54 -23.30
CA LEU A 44 16.71 21.17 -23.74
C LEU A 44 16.27 20.34 -22.55
N GLN A 45 15.08 19.76 -22.62
CA GLN A 45 14.50 18.99 -21.53
C GLN A 45 14.88 17.52 -21.67
N PHE A 46 15.58 17.00 -20.67
CA PHE A 46 15.83 15.58 -20.53
C PHE A 46 15.03 15.06 -19.33
N SER A 47 14.02 14.25 -19.60
CA SER A 47 13.31 13.53 -18.56
C SER A 47 14.05 12.23 -18.26
N LEU A 48 14.64 12.15 -17.07
CA LEU A 48 15.26 10.93 -16.57
C LEU A 48 14.16 10.03 -16.02
N LYS A 49 14.00 8.85 -16.62
CA LYS A 49 13.07 7.83 -16.13
C LYS A 49 13.68 7.13 -14.92
N ASN A 50 12.82 6.66 -14.03
CA ASN A 50 13.22 5.81 -12.91
C ASN A 50 13.94 4.56 -13.44
N MET A 51 14.95 4.10 -12.69
CA MET A 51 15.63 2.85 -13.02
C MET A 51 14.72 1.67 -12.72
N THR A 52 14.75 0.66 -13.58
CA THR A 52 14.04 -0.59 -13.29
C THR A 52 14.79 -1.35 -12.18
N PRO A 53 14.10 -2.14 -11.34
CA PRO A 53 14.73 -2.92 -10.28
C PRO A 53 15.88 -3.80 -10.78
N GLU A 54 15.75 -4.40 -11.97
CA GLU A 54 16.78 -5.24 -12.60
C GLU A 54 18.09 -4.48 -12.76
N ARG A 55 18.03 -3.23 -13.24
CA ARG A 55 19.21 -2.40 -13.45
C ARG A 55 19.86 -1.98 -12.14
N VAL A 56 19.05 -1.76 -11.11
CA VAL A 56 19.55 -1.47 -9.76
C VAL A 56 20.27 -2.70 -9.22
N VAL A 57 19.66 -3.88 -9.32
CA VAL A 57 20.26 -5.16 -8.89
C VAL A 57 21.56 -5.45 -9.63
N GLU A 58 21.58 -5.29 -10.96
CA GLU A 58 22.79 -5.46 -11.79
C GLU A 58 23.92 -4.54 -11.32
N HIS A 59 23.59 -3.28 -11.03
CA HIS A 59 24.57 -2.32 -10.53
C HIS A 59 25.07 -2.66 -9.12
N LEU A 60 24.18 -3.04 -8.20
CA LEU A 60 24.55 -3.46 -6.85
C LEU A 60 25.43 -4.71 -6.86
N THR A 61 25.11 -5.68 -7.72
CA THR A 61 25.91 -6.90 -7.94
C THR A 61 27.34 -6.55 -8.35
N HIS A 62 27.48 -5.61 -9.29
CA HIS A 62 28.79 -5.15 -9.73
C HIS A 62 29.57 -4.46 -8.60
N VAL A 63 28.94 -3.51 -7.90
CA VAL A 63 29.59 -2.75 -6.82
C VAL A 63 30.02 -3.65 -5.67
N LEU A 64 29.13 -4.52 -5.18
CA LEU A 64 29.44 -5.45 -4.09
C LEU A 64 30.51 -6.47 -4.50
N GLY A 65 30.54 -6.88 -5.76
CA GLY A 65 31.59 -7.73 -6.31
C GLY A 65 32.96 -7.05 -6.33
N VAL A 66 33.02 -5.75 -6.64
CA VAL A 66 34.27 -4.95 -6.61
C VAL A 66 34.75 -4.70 -5.17
N GLU A 67 33.82 -4.40 -4.26
CA GLU A 67 34.11 -4.17 -2.83
C GLU A 67 34.33 -5.50 -2.05
N ASN A 68 34.16 -6.64 -2.72
CA ASN A 68 34.34 -8.00 -2.17
C ASN A 68 33.48 -8.28 -0.92
N VAL A 69 32.24 -7.77 -0.94
CA VAL A 69 31.23 -7.98 0.11
C VAL A 69 30.39 -9.21 -0.25
N PRO A 70 30.25 -10.21 0.63
CA PRO A 70 29.36 -11.35 0.39
C PRO A 70 27.89 -10.92 0.34
N PHE A 71 27.13 -11.38 -0.66
CA PHE A 71 25.72 -11.06 -0.82
C PHE A 71 24.89 -12.25 -1.33
N GLU A 72 23.58 -12.19 -1.11
CA GLU A 72 22.57 -13.06 -1.73
C GLU A 72 21.76 -12.29 -2.78
N ASP A 73 21.45 -12.94 -3.91
CA ASP A 73 20.69 -12.31 -5.00
C ASP A 73 19.31 -11.79 -4.52
N ASP A 74 18.61 -12.58 -3.70
CA ASP A 74 17.32 -12.19 -3.11
C ASP A 74 17.42 -10.90 -2.28
N ALA A 75 18.54 -10.68 -1.60
CA ALA A 75 18.77 -9.47 -0.81
C ALA A 75 18.88 -8.23 -1.70
N LEU A 76 19.54 -8.36 -2.85
CA LEU A 76 19.67 -7.26 -3.82
C LEU A 76 18.33 -6.89 -4.42
N TRP A 77 17.48 -7.88 -4.72
CA TRP A 77 16.12 -7.63 -5.19
C TRP A 77 15.27 -6.86 -4.18
N LEU A 78 15.39 -7.17 -2.89
CA LEU A 78 14.71 -6.42 -1.83
C LEU A 78 15.18 -4.96 -1.75
N LEU A 79 16.49 -4.73 -1.81
CA LEU A 79 17.08 -3.39 -1.80
C LEU A 79 16.68 -2.59 -3.06
N GLY A 80 16.72 -3.23 -4.23
CA GLY A 80 16.35 -2.61 -5.50
C GLY A 80 14.91 -2.12 -5.53
N ARG A 81 13.99 -2.85 -4.89
CA ARG A 81 12.59 -2.43 -4.75
C ARG A 81 12.39 -1.34 -3.71
N ALA A 82 13.01 -1.49 -2.54
CA ALA A 82 12.93 -0.48 -1.49
C ALA A 82 13.47 0.90 -1.93
N ALA A 83 14.32 0.91 -2.95
CA ALA A 83 14.86 2.12 -3.56
C ALA A 83 13.93 2.84 -4.56
N ASP A 84 12.80 2.24 -4.97
CA ASP A 84 11.81 2.84 -5.88
C ASP A 84 12.41 3.49 -7.15
N GLY A 85 13.43 2.86 -7.72
CA GLY A 85 14.13 3.32 -8.93
C GLY A 85 15.13 4.46 -8.72
N SER A 86 15.46 4.81 -7.47
CA SER A 86 16.52 5.73 -7.07
C SER A 86 17.81 5.00 -6.72
N MET A 87 18.82 5.09 -7.59
CA MET A 87 20.13 4.46 -7.33
C MET A 87 20.81 4.98 -6.06
N ARG A 88 20.54 6.25 -5.70
CA ARG A 88 21.07 6.85 -4.47
C ARG A 88 20.50 6.16 -3.23
N ASP A 89 19.19 5.92 -3.23
CA ASP A 89 18.52 5.27 -2.10
C ASP A 89 18.92 3.80 -2.03
N ALA A 90 19.04 3.12 -3.18
CA ALA A 90 19.58 1.76 -3.26
C ALA A 90 20.97 1.63 -2.63
N MET A 91 21.91 2.51 -2.99
CA MET A 91 23.25 2.53 -2.37
C MET A 91 23.18 2.80 -0.87
N SER A 92 22.36 3.78 -0.45
CA SER A 92 22.21 4.14 0.96
C SER A 92 21.60 3.01 1.80
N LEU A 93 20.66 2.24 1.24
CA LEU A 93 20.08 1.06 1.86
C LEU A 93 21.07 -0.11 1.88
N THR A 94 21.90 -0.24 0.84
CA THR A 94 22.94 -1.27 0.78
C THR A 94 23.99 -1.05 1.87
N ASP A 95 24.44 0.19 2.08
CA ASP A 95 25.36 0.53 3.17
C ASP A 95 24.77 0.20 4.55
N GLN A 96 23.47 0.48 4.74
CA GLN A 96 22.76 0.09 5.97
C GLN A 96 22.67 -1.42 6.14
N ALA A 97 22.41 -2.15 5.05
CA ALA A 97 22.36 -3.61 5.07
C ALA A 97 23.72 -4.22 5.42
N ILE A 98 24.82 -3.69 4.89
CA ILE A 98 26.19 -4.13 5.23
C ILE A 98 26.47 -3.89 6.71
N ALA A 99 26.08 -2.72 7.25
CA ALA A 99 26.27 -2.40 8.65
C ALA A 99 25.44 -3.31 9.58
N PHE A 100 24.22 -3.67 9.15
CA PHE A 100 23.31 -4.53 9.91
C PHE A 100 23.71 -6.01 9.85
N GLY A 101 24.11 -6.52 8.68
CA GLY A 101 24.51 -7.91 8.43
C GLY A 101 25.99 -8.21 8.71
N GLU A 102 26.63 -7.45 9.60
CA GLU A 102 28.03 -7.63 10.03
C GLU A 102 29.04 -7.76 8.87
N GLY A 103 28.87 -6.96 7.81
CA GLY A 103 29.74 -6.99 6.63
C GLY A 103 29.29 -7.94 5.52
N LYS A 104 28.06 -8.46 5.59
CA LYS A 104 27.42 -9.28 4.55
C LYS A 104 26.01 -8.76 4.24
N VAL A 105 25.54 -9.00 3.03
CA VAL A 105 24.20 -8.60 2.59
C VAL A 105 23.34 -9.85 2.39
N MET A 106 22.73 -10.32 3.47
CA MET A 106 21.87 -11.50 3.49
C MET A 106 20.40 -11.11 3.40
N ALA A 107 19.57 -11.93 2.76
CA ALA A 107 18.18 -11.59 2.52
C ALA A 107 17.36 -11.54 3.83
N ALA A 108 17.68 -12.37 4.82
CA ALA A 108 17.02 -12.33 6.13
C ALA A 108 17.28 -11.00 6.86
N ASP A 109 18.52 -10.54 6.86
CA ASP A 109 18.96 -9.30 7.51
C ASP A 109 18.36 -8.07 6.83
N VAL A 110 18.34 -8.06 5.49
CA VAL A 110 17.73 -6.99 4.71
C VAL A 110 16.21 -6.90 4.95
N ARG A 111 15.50 -8.05 5.03
CA ARG A 111 14.07 -8.06 5.38
C ARG A 111 13.82 -7.48 6.77
N ALA A 112 14.61 -7.91 7.76
CA ALA A 112 14.51 -7.41 9.12
C ALA A 112 14.77 -5.89 9.18
N MET A 113 15.77 -5.41 8.44
CA MET A 113 16.10 -3.98 8.35
C MET A 113 14.98 -3.16 7.68
N LEU A 114 14.44 -3.64 6.56
CA LEU A 114 13.39 -2.94 5.81
C LEU A 114 11.99 -3.11 6.46
N GLY A 115 11.84 -4.04 7.41
CA GLY A 115 10.54 -4.42 7.96
C GLY A 115 9.62 -5.04 6.90
N THR A 116 10.19 -5.61 5.83
CA THR A 116 9.44 -6.18 4.71
C THR A 116 9.18 -7.65 4.92
N LEU A 117 8.01 -8.11 4.49
CA LEU A 117 7.63 -9.51 4.60
C LEU A 117 8.48 -10.37 3.65
N ASP A 118 8.77 -11.60 4.06
CA ASP A 118 9.38 -12.56 3.16
C ASP A 118 8.38 -12.98 2.07
N HIS A 119 8.71 -12.69 0.81
CA HIS A 119 7.92 -13.12 -0.34
C HIS A 119 7.77 -14.65 -0.36
N GLY A 120 8.78 -15.41 0.11
CA GLY A 120 8.69 -16.86 0.25
C GLY A 120 7.47 -17.30 1.07
N GLN A 121 7.24 -16.66 2.21
CA GLN A 121 6.09 -16.97 3.08
C GLN A 121 4.74 -16.65 2.43
N VAL A 122 4.68 -15.61 1.58
CA VAL A 122 3.48 -15.31 0.78
C VAL A 122 3.20 -16.44 -0.21
N PHE A 123 4.24 -16.93 -0.89
CA PHE A 123 4.13 -18.08 -1.79
C PHE A 123 3.74 -19.36 -1.04
N ASP A 124 4.22 -19.57 0.18
CA ASP A 124 3.84 -20.73 1.00
C ASP A 124 2.34 -20.69 1.37
N VAL A 125 1.83 -19.52 1.75
CA VAL A 125 0.39 -19.32 2.02
C VAL A 125 -0.44 -19.58 0.75
N LEU A 126 -0.02 -19.04 -0.40
CA LEU A 126 -0.70 -19.25 -1.68
C LEU A 126 -0.67 -20.71 -2.12
N THR A 127 0.43 -21.42 -1.88
CA THR A 127 0.56 -22.85 -2.21
C THR A 127 -0.35 -23.69 -1.33
N ALA A 128 -0.39 -23.42 -0.01
CA ALA A 128 -1.31 -24.11 0.90
C ALA A 128 -2.79 -23.83 0.57
N LEU A 129 -3.12 -22.60 0.13
CA LEU A 129 -4.45 -22.26 -0.37
C LEU A 129 -4.81 -23.07 -1.62
N LEU A 130 -3.87 -23.20 -2.57
CA LEU A 130 -4.04 -23.98 -3.80
C LEU A 130 -4.28 -25.45 -3.51
N GLU A 131 -3.52 -26.04 -2.59
CA GLU A 131 -3.67 -27.44 -2.17
C GLU A 131 -4.96 -27.70 -1.39
N GLY A 132 -5.66 -26.65 -0.96
CA GLY A 132 -6.85 -26.77 -0.13
C GLY A 132 -6.55 -27.20 1.31
N ASP A 133 -5.29 -27.13 1.75
CA ASP A 133 -4.88 -27.59 3.07
C ASP A 133 -5.10 -26.51 4.13
N ALA A 134 -6.24 -26.62 4.83
CA ALA A 134 -6.56 -25.73 5.94
C ALA A 134 -5.54 -25.79 7.09
N ARG A 135 -4.88 -26.94 7.31
CA ARG A 135 -3.82 -27.03 8.33
C ARG A 135 -2.59 -26.26 7.87
N GLY A 136 -2.11 -26.54 6.65
CA GLY A 136 -0.97 -25.85 6.06
C GLY A 136 -1.14 -24.32 6.04
N VAL A 137 -2.34 -23.84 5.70
CA VAL A 137 -2.65 -22.40 5.74
C VAL A 137 -2.51 -21.83 7.16
N LEU A 138 -3.08 -22.46 8.18
CA LEU A 138 -2.99 -21.98 9.55
C LEU A 138 -1.55 -22.09 10.12
N GLU A 139 -0.79 -23.10 9.71
CA GLU A 139 0.63 -23.23 10.06
C GLU A 139 1.47 -22.13 9.42
N ALA A 140 1.24 -21.81 8.13
CA ALA A 140 1.88 -20.69 7.46
C ALA A 140 1.56 -19.36 8.17
N VAL A 141 0.28 -19.11 8.50
CA VAL A 141 -0.12 -17.92 9.27
C VAL A 141 0.61 -17.85 10.62
N ARG A 142 0.77 -18.99 11.31
CA ARG A 142 1.50 -19.05 12.58
C ARG A 142 2.96 -18.65 12.39
N HIS A 143 3.62 -19.14 11.33
CA HIS A 143 4.99 -18.76 11.01
C HIS A 143 5.14 -17.27 10.64
N LEU A 144 4.17 -16.71 9.91
CA LEU A 144 4.12 -15.27 9.70
C LEU A 144 3.99 -14.54 11.04
N ALA A 145 3.10 -14.98 11.93
CA ALA A 145 2.86 -14.32 13.22
C ALA A 145 4.09 -14.26 14.14
N GLU A 146 5.03 -15.21 14.03
CA GLU A 146 6.30 -15.21 14.78
C GLU A 146 7.15 -13.96 14.49
N GLN A 147 6.94 -13.31 13.34
CA GLN A 147 7.68 -12.12 12.90
C GLN A 147 6.93 -10.80 13.18
N GLY A 148 5.72 -10.87 13.75
CA GLY A 148 4.88 -9.69 14.03
C GLY A 148 4.55 -8.82 12.80
N PRO A 149 4.03 -9.40 11.69
CA PRO A 149 3.88 -8.69 10.42
C PRO A 149 2.69 -7.73 10.46
N ASP A 150 2.72 -6.74 9.56
CA ASP A 150 1.51 -5.99 9.22
C ASP A 150 0.59 -6.86 8.34
N TRP A 151 -0.50 -7.37 8.92
CA TRP A 151 -1.48 -8.20 8.23
C TRP A 151 -2.12 -7.53 7.00
N ASN A 152 -2.24 -6.19 6.97
CA ASN A 152 -2.69 -5.48 5.78
C ASN A 152 -1.63 -5.53 4.66
N GLY A 153 -0.37 -5.37 5.03
CA GLY A 153 0.78 -5.57 4.16
C GLY A 153 0.82 -6.99 3.61
N VAL A 154 0.71 -8.02 4.46
CA VAL A 154 0.67 -9.43 4.02
C VAL A 154 -0.43 -9.67 2.99
N LEU A 155 -1.65 -9.23 3.29
CA LEU A 155 -2.78 -9.42 2.38
C LEU A 155 -2.61 -8.63 1.08
N SER A 156 -1.97 -7.45 1.14
CA SER A 156 -1.65 -6.67 -0.06
C SER A 156 -0.60 -7.36 -0.92
N GLU A 157 0.40 -8.02 -0.33
CA GLU A 157 1.37 -8.83 -1.07
C GLU A 157 0.72 -10.06 -1.72
N ILE A 158 -0.16 -10.77 -1.00
CA ILE A 158 -0.96 -11.86 -1.60
C ILE A 158 -1.73 -11.36 -2.83
N LEU A 159 -2.39 -10.20 -2.72
CA LEU A 159 -3.13 -9.59 -3.83
C LEU A 159 -2.21 -9.19 -5.00
N ASN A 160 -1.03 -8.66 -4.72
CA ASN A 160 -0.04 -8.31 -5.74
C ASN A 160 0.43 -9.55 -6.51
N VAL A 161 0.71 -10.65 -5.81
CA VAL A 161 1.09 -11.93 -6.44
C VAL A 161 -0.06 -12.47 -7.29
N LEU A 162 -1.29 -12.53 -6.75
CA LEU A 162 -2.47 -12.97 -7.51
C LEU A 162 -2.72 -12.13 -8.77
N HIS A 163 -2.50 -10.82 -8.69
CA HIS A 163 -2.60 -9.93 -9.85
C HIS A 163 -1.55 -10.28 -10.92
N ARG A 164 -0.30 -10.50 -10.53
CA ARG A 164 0.78 -10.91 -11.45
C ARG A 164 0.52 -12.28 -12.06
N VAL A 165 -0.04 -13.21 -11.28
CA VAL A 165 -0.50 -14.52 -11.77
C VAL A 165 -1.62 -14.35 -12.81
N ALA A 166 -2.60 -13.49 -12.58
CA ALA A 166 -3.66 -13.22 -13.55
C ALA A 166 -3.12 -12.61 -14.86
N ILE A 167 -2.13 -11.70 -14.76
CA ILE A 167 -1.43 -11.17 -15.94
C ILE A 167 -0.68 -12.30 -16.65
N ALA A 168 0.04 -13.15 -15.92
CA ALA A 168 0.79 -14.27 -16.48
C ALA A 168 -0.09 -15.25 -17.25
N GLN A 169 -1.32 -15.49 -16.79
CA GLN A 169 -2.30 -16.34 -17.47
C GLN A 169 -2.78 -15.73 -18.79
N ALA A 170 -2.97 -14.42 -18.84
CA ALA A 170 -3.44 -13.72 -20.04
C ALA A 170 -2.30 -13.42 -21.04
N LEU A 171 -1.13 -13.08 -20.53
CA LEU A 171 0.06 -12.71 -21.29
C LEU A 171 1.33 -13.15 -20.53
N PRO A 172 1.83 -14.38 -20.77
CA PRO A 172 3.03 -14.90 -20.11
C PRO A 172 4.30 -14.05 -20.34
N GLU A 173 4.36 -13.35 -21.48
CA GLU A 173 5.47 -12.45 -21.82
C GLU A 173 5.39 -11.08 -21.11
N GLY A 174 4.22 -10.73 -20.57
CA GLY A 174 3.98 -9.45 -19.90
C GLY A 174 4.36 -9.42 -18.42
N VAL A 175 4.81 -10.56 -17.87
CA VAL A 175 5.23 -10.65 -16.47
C VAL A 175 6.63 -10.09 -16.31
N ASP A 176 6.71 -8.95 -15.66
CA ASP A 176 7.96 -8.35 -15.25
C ASP A 176 8.64 -9.20 -14.14
N ASN A 177 9.97 -9.26 -14.20
CA ASN A 177 10.80 -9.85 -13.17
C ASN A 177 11.21 -8.85 -12.08
N GLY A 178 10.52 -7.70 -11.96
CA GLY A 178 10.77 -6.69 -10.92
C GLY A 178 10.82 -7.23 -9.48
N HIS A 179 10.33 -8.46 -9.26
CA HIS A 179 10.39 -9.17 -7.99
C HIS A 179 11.36 -10.38 -7.93
N GLY A 180 12.11 -10.70 -8.97
CA GLY A 180 13.03 -11.85 -8.98
C GLY A 180 12.35 -13.22 -8.83
N ASP A 181 11.01 -13.26 -8.88
CA ASP A 181 10.15 -14.41 -8.59
C ASP A 181 9.32 -14.82 -9.83
N ARG A 182 9.70 -14.36 -11.02
CA ARG A 182 8.98 -14.61 -12.27
C ARG A 182 8.67 -16.08 -12.47
N ASP A 183 9.62 -16.96 -12.21
CA ASP A 183 9.44 -18.41 -12.40
C ASP A 183 8.41 -18.98 -11.43
N ARG A 184 8.37 -18.50 -10.17
CA ARG A 184 7.35 -18.90 -9.19
C ARG A 184 5.96 -18.41 -9.57
N VAL A 185 5.86 -17.18 -10.09
CA VAL A 185 4.60 -16.61 -10.60
C VAL A 185 4.10 -17.39 -11.81
N LEU A 186 4.98 -17.74 -12.75
CA LEU A 186 4.62 -18.56 -13.91
C LEU A 186 4.18 -19.97 -13.50
N ALA A 187 4.83 -20.58 -12.52
CA ALA A 187 4.43 -21.88 -11.97
C ALA A 187 3.02 -21.81 -11.35
N LEU A 188 2.73 -20.79 -10.53
CA LEU A 188 1.39 -20.58 -9.98
C LEU A 188 0.34 -20.33 -11.07
N ALA A 189 0.68 -19.57 -12.11
CA ALA A 189 -0.21 -19.30 -13.23
C ALA A 189 -0.62 -20.55 -14.01
N GLN A 190 0.27 -21.55 -14.08
CA GLN A 190 -0.02 -22.85 -14.68
C GLN A 190 -0.83 -23.77 -13.74
N ALA A 191 -0.66 -23.64 -12.43
CA ALA A 191 -1.30 -24.52 -11.45
C ALA A 191 -2.73 -24.06 -11.05
N LEU A 192 -3.01 -22.76 -11.08
CA LEU A 192 -4.30 -22.18 -10.70
C LEU A 192 -5.24 -22.06 -11.91
N PRO A 193 -6.52 -22.47 -11.80
CA PRO A 193 -7.57 -22.07 -12.73
C PRO A 193 -7.75 -20.54 -12.72
N ALA A 194 -8.03 -19.93 -13.88
CA ALA A 194 -8.21 -18.48 -13.98
C ALA A 194 -9.39 -17.97 -13.12
N GLU A 195 -10.43 -18.78 -12.96
CA GLU A 195 -11.58 -18.48 -12.09
C GLU A 195 -11.20 -18.43 -10.61
N ASP A 196 -10.37 -19.36 -10.15
CA ASP A 196 -9.84 -19.40 -8.79
C ASP A 196 -8.99 -18.15 -8.50
N VAL A 197 -8.13 -17.73 -9.45
CA VAL A 197 -7.31 -16.51 -9.29
C VAL A 197 -8.20 -15.27 -9.11
N GLN A 198 -9.23 -15.10 -9.94
CA GLN A 198 -10.16 -13.97 -9.83
C GLN A 198 -10.96 -14.03 -8.52
N PHE A 199 -11.40 -15.23 -8.13
CA PHE A 199 -12.12 -15.45 -6.89
C PHE A 199 -11.27 -15.08 -5.66
N TYR A 200 -10.04 -15.60 -5.56
CA TYR A 200 -9.12 -15.28 -4.48
C TYR A 200 -8.77 -13.80 -4.45
N TYR A 201 -8.55 -13.18 -5.61
CA TYR A 201 -8.26 -11.75 -5.68
C TYR A 201 -9.45 -10.92 -5.15
N GLN A 202 -10.67 -11.25 -5.54
CA GLN A 202 -11.88 -10.58 -5.06
C GLN A 202 -12.11 -10.78 -3.55
N MET A 203 -11.95 -12.01 -3.05
CA MET A 203 -12.05 -12.31 -1.62
C MET A 203 -10.99 -11.58 -0.80
N GLY A 204 -9.76 -11.48 -1.32
CA GLY A 204 -8.68 -10.75 -0.68
C GLY A 204 -8.94 -9.25 -0.62
N LEU A 205 -9.52 -8.65 -1.67
CA LEU A 205 -9.91 -7.24 -1.68
C LEU A 205 -11.00 -6.93 -0.64
N ILE A 206 -12.03 -7.78 -0.56
CA ILE A 206 -13.07 -7.67 0.48
C ILE A 206 -12.45 -7.86 1.86
N GLY A 207 -11.61 -8.88 2.01
CA GLY A 207 -10.87 -9.16 3.23
C GLY A 207 -10.06 -7.96 3.71
N ARG A 208 -9.33 -7.28 2.82
CA ARG A 208 -8.51 -6.10 3.14
C ARG A 208 -9.35 -4.91 3.59
N ARG A 209 -10.53 -4.71 2.98
CA ARG A 209 -11.47 -3.67 3.41
C ARG A 209 -12.02 -3.96 4.80
N ASP A 210 -12.30 -5.23 5.10
CA ASP A 210 -12.96 -5.65 6.33
C ASP A 210 -11.96 -5.93 7.48
N LEU A 211 -10.67 -6.10 7.17
CA LEU A 211 -9.61 -6.44 8.13
C LEU A 211 -9.48 -5.43 9.29
N PRO A 212 -9.55 -4.09 9.07
CA PRO A 212 -9.50 -3.12 10.17
C PRO A 212 -10.73 -3.18 11.09
N LEU A 213 -11.83 -3.80 10.66
CA LEU A 213 -13.05 -3.97 11.45
C LEU A 213 -13.01 -5.25 12.30
N ALA A 214 -12.02 -6.12 12.09
CA ALA A 214 -11.88 -7.35 12.84
C ALA A 214 -11.47 -7.06 14.31
N PRO A 215 -12.02 -7.80 15.29
CA PRO A 215 -11.64 -7.64 16.71
C PRO A 215 -10.15 -7.90 16.97
N ASP A 216 -9.57 -8.83 16.20
CA ASP A 216 -8.14 -9.15 16.19
C ASP A 216 -7.67 -9.20 14.73
N PRO A 217 -6.63 -8.43 14.33
CA PRO A 217 -6.15 -8.40 12.95
C PRO A 217 -5.71 -9.77 12.42
N ARG A 218 -5.07 -10.59 13.27
CA ARG A 218 -4.66 -11.94 12.89
C ARG A 218 -5.87 -12.83 12.65
N GLY A 219 -6.82 -12.88 13.58
CA GLY A 219 -8.05 -13.64 13.40
C GLY A 219 -8.88 -13.17 12.19
N GLY A 220 -8.87 -11.87 11.90
CA GLY A 220 -9.44 -11.31 10.68
C GLY A 220 -8.80 -11.87 9.42
N PHE A 221 -7.47 -11.92 9.38
CA PHE A 221 -6.69 -12.48 8.28
C PHE A 221 -6.93 -13.99 8.12
N GLU A 222 -6.88 -14.76 9.20
CA GLU A 222 -7.21 -16.20 9.21
C GLU A 222 -8.61 -16.46 8.63
N MET A 223 -9.59 -15.64 9.01
CA MET A 223 -10.95 -15.74 8.48
C MET A 223 -11.05 -15.40 7.00
N VAL A 224 -10.20 -14.52 6.47
CA VAL A 224 -10.15 -14.25 5.02
C VAL A 224 -9.63 -15.47 4.28
N LEU A 225 -8.53 -16.08 4.74
CA LEU A 225 -7.96 -17.27 4.11
C LEU A 225 -8.90 -18.49 4.21
N LEU A 226 -9.55 -18.69 5.36
CA LEU A 226 -10.54 -19.77 5.53
C LEU A 226 -11.75 -19.58 4.61
N ARG A 227 -12.18 -18.34 4.35
CA ARG A 227 -13.24 -18.07 3.37
C ARG A 227 -12.79 -18.38 1.95
N MET A 228 -11.54 -18.06 1.60
CA MET A 228 -10.97 -18.44 0.29
C MET A 228 -10.98 -19.96 0.10
N LEU A 229 -10.63 -20.73 1.13
CA LEU A 229 -10.69 -22.21 1.10
C LEU A 229 -12.13 -22.74 1.01
N ALA A 230 -13.05 -22.17 1.78
CA ALA A 230 -14.41 -22.69 1.90
C ALA A 230 -15.28 -22.46 0.65
N PHE A 231 -14.98 -21.43 -0.14
CA PHE A 231 -15.85 -20.96 -1.21
C PHE A 231 -15.19 -21.02 -2.60
N ARG A 232 -14.31 -22.01 -2.85
CA ARG A 232 -13.71 -22.20 -4.18
C ARG A 232 -14.81 -22.42 -5.24
N PRO A 233 -14.77 -21.71 -6.37
CA PRO A 233 -15.70 -21.91 -7.48
C PRO A 233 -15.46 -23.30 -8.11
N ALA A 234 -16.23 -24.27 -7.62
CA ALA A 234 -16.49 -25.60 -8.17
C ALA A 234 -15.37 -26.28 -9.00
N ASP A 235 -14.61 -27.15 -8.34
CA ASP A 235 -14.66 -28.55 -8.76
C ASP A 235 -15.98 -29.13 -8.22
N SER A 236 -16.99 -29.14 -9.07
CA SER A 236 -18.16 -29.98 -8.88
C SER A 236 -17.68 -31.43 -8.87
N GLU A 237 -17.48 -32.01 -7.68
CA GLU A 237 -17.89 -33.36 -7.25
C GLU A 237 -17.27 -33.78 -5.90
N ASP A 238 -16.18 -33.15 -5.42
CA ASP A 238 -15.44 -33.60 -4.21
C ASP A 238 -15.32 -32.58 -3.07
N ALA A 239 -16.39 -31.83 -2.79
CA ALA A 239 -16.50 -31.14 -1.51
C ALA A 239 -17.07 -32.11 -0.45
N PRO A 240 -16.31 -32.55 0.58
CA PRO A 240 -16.92 -33.13 1.76
C PRO A 240 -17.72 -32.02 2.44
N ARG A 241 -19.01 -31.93 2.08
CA ARG A 241 -20.02 -31.24 2.88
C ARG A 241 -20.12 -32.03 4.18
N GLN A 242 -19.26 -31.73 5.15
CA GLN A 242 -19.60 -32.05 6.53
C GLN A 242 -20.68 -31.06 6.95
N PRO A 243 -21.95 -31.50 7.12
CA PRO A 243 -22.89 -30.66 7.84
C PRO A 243 -22.34 -30.50 9.26
N LEU A 244 -22.06 -29.27 9.67
CA LEU A 244 -21.90 -28.94 11.08
C LEU A 244 -23.10 -29.54 11.81
N LYS A 245 -22.84 -30.46 12.75
CA LYS A 245 -23.89 -31.12 13.55
C LYS A 245 -24.81 -30.04 14.12
N PRO A 246 -26.13 -30.11 13.90
CA PRO A 246 -27.05 -29.25 14.62
C PRO A 246 -26.98 -29.61 16.10
N VAL A 247 -26.58 -28.64 16.92
CA VAL A 247 -26.75 -28.70 18.37
C VAL A 247 -28.24 -28.87 18.63
N GLY A 248 -28.57 -29.91 19.40
CA GLY A 248 -29.89 -30.51 19.47
C GLY A 248 -31.02 -29.53 19.78
N ILE A 249 -32.02 -29.55 18.91
CA ILE A 249 -33.39 -29.17 19.25
C ILE A 249 -34.30 -30.26 18.67
N SER A 250 -34.98 -30.95 19.58
CA SER A 250 -35.82 -32.12 19.32
C SER A 250 -36.87 -31.86 18.22
N GLN A 251 -36.99 -32.82 17.31
CA GLN A 251 -38.06 -32.90 16.32
C GLN A 251 -39.40 -33.14 17.03
N ALA A 252 -40.29 -32.15 16.98
CA ALA A 252 -41.71 -32.35 17.23
C ALA A 252 -42.42 -32.63 15.89
N THR A 253 -43.09 -33.77 15.86
CA THR A 253 -43.95 -34.30 14.80
C THR A 253 -45.04 -33.32 14.37
N VAL A 254 -45.22 -33.08 13.07
CA VAL A 254 -46.53 -32.76 12.50
C VAL A 254 -46.66 -33.47 11.15
N ASP A 255 -47.30 -34.63 11.23
CA ASP A 255 -47.93 -35.30 10.09
C ASP A 255 -49.25 -34.56 9.81
N SER A 256 -49.49 -34.17 8.56
CA SER A 256 -50.79 -33.64 8.14
C SER A 256 -51.00 -33.94 6.65
N ARG A 257 -51.34 -35.20 6.37
CA ARG A 257 -52.20 -35.53 5.23
C ARG A 257 -53.67 -35.46 5.67
N LYS A 258 -54.42 -34.50 5.11
CA LYS A 258 -55.79 -34.79 4.66
C LYS A 258 -56.25 -33.78 3.61
N ALA A 259 -56.41 -34.30 2.39
CA ALA A 259 -57.20 -33.70 1.34
C ALA A 259 -58.69 -34.02 1.60
N VAL A 260 -59.57 -33.04 1.38
CA VAL A 260 -60.95 -33.27 0.97
C VAL A 260 -61.31 -32.16 -0.03
N ALA A 261 -61.57 -32.57 -1.26
CA ALA A 261 -62.27 -31.79 -2.26
C ALA A 261 -63.77 -31.99 -2.06
N ASP A 262 -64.57 -30.92 -2.17
CA ASP A 262 -65.83 -30.97 -2.91
C ASP A 262 -66.30 -29.58 -3.37
N ALA A 263 -66.89 -29.53 -4.55
CA ALA A 263 -67.33 -28.33 -5.29
C ALA A 263 -68.78 -27.96 -4.93
N THR A 264 -69.25 -26.70 -5.00
CA THR A 264 -69.75 -26.01 -6.22
C THR A 264 -70.24 -24.58 -5.90
N PRO A 265 -70.46 -23.71 -6.92
CA PRO A 265 -70.44 -22.25 -6.79
C PRO A 265 -71.83 -21.59 -6.78
N VAL A 266 -71.90 -20.32 -6.34
CA VAL A 266 -73.02 -19.41 -6.69
C VAL A 266 -72.50 -18.00 -6.91
N ALA A 267 -72.92 -17.40 -8.02
CA ALA A 267 -72.57 -16.05 -8.45
C ALA A 267 -73.75 -15.07 -8.34
N SER A 268 -73.40 -13.78 -8.33
CA SER A 268 -74.18 -12.59 -8.71
C SER A 268 -74.93 -11.83 -7.61
N ALA A 269 -74.50 -10.60 -7.29
CA ALA A 269 -75.03 -9.37 -7.92
C ALA A 269 -74.43 -8.09 -7.28
N ALA A 270 -74.03 -7.13 -8.13
CA ALA A 270 -73.80 -5.72 -7.77
C ALA A 270 -75.14 -4.95 -7.83
N PRO A 271 -75.24 -3.71 -7.30
CA PRO A 271 -74.89 -2.56 -8.15
C PRO A 271 -74.21 -1.37 -7.43
N ALA A 272 -73.69 -0.47 -8.28
CA ALA A 272 -72.94 0.75 -8.01
C ALA A 272 -73.82 2.00 -7.77
N VAL A 273 -73.22 3.06 -7.16
CA VAL A 273 -73.26 4.53 -7.43
C VAL A 273 -72.92 5.28 -6.13
N SER A 274 -72.30 6.47 -6.04
CA SER A 274 -71.49 7.36 -6.88
C SER A 274 -71.05 8.55 -5.98
N ASN A 275 -70.01 9.28 -6.42
CA ASN A 275 -69.62 10.67 -6.07
C ASN A 275 -68.47 10.90 -5.07
N ALA A 276 -67.34 11.32 -5.64
CA ALA A 276 -66.43 12.34 -5.12
C ALA A 276 -66.78 13.70 -5.80
N PRO A 277 -66.05 14.82 -5.63
CA PRO A 277 -65.06 15.24 -4.61
C PRO A 277 -65.29 16.69 -4.10
N VAL A 278 -64.57 17.16 -3.06
CA VAL A 278 -63.81 18.45 -3.06
C VAL A 278 -63.02 18.71 -1.75
N MET A 279 -61.70 18.79 -1.89
CA MET A 279 -60.77 19.88 -1.50
C MET A 279 -60.79 20.49 -0.08
N ALA A 280 -59.69 20.31 0.68
CA ALA A 280 -59.00 21.39 1.43
C ALA A 280 -57.65 20.92 2.01
N ALA A 281 -56.58 21.63 1.64
CA ALA A 281 -55.34 21.88 2.39
C ALA A 281 -55.16 23.43 2.39
N PRO A 282 -54.20 24.07 3.10
CA PRO A 282 -53.09 23.62 3.96
C PRO A 282 -53.11 24.32 5.35
N ASP A 283 -52.19 24.17 6.32
CA ASP A 283 -50.84 24.75 6.37
C ASP A 283 -50.04 24.31 7.64
N PRO A 284 -48.71 24.56 7.68
CA PRO A 284 -47.69 23.88 8.49
C PRO A 284 -47.15 24.69 9.68
N ALA A 285 -46.49 24.02 10.63
CA ALA A 285 -45.45 24.60 11.48
C ALA A 285 -44.66 23.49 12.21
N PHE A 286 -43.48 23.14 11.71
CA PHE A 286 -42.43 22.59 12.58
C PHE A 286 -41.11 23.26 12.21
N GLU A 287 -40.59 24.00 13.18
CA GLU A 287 -39.49 24.93 13.10
C GLU A 287 -38.15 24.17 13.05
N ALA A 288 -37.37 24.44 12.01
CA ALA A 288 -36.02 23.90 11.82
C ALA A 288 -34.99 24.85 12.45
N LEU A 289 -34.27 24.37 13.46
CA LEU A 289 -33.10 25.03 14.04
C LEU A 289 -31.90 24.97 13.07
N PRO A 290 -31.16 26.07 12.85
CA PRO A 290 -30.01 26.09 11.96
C PRO A 290 -28.75 25.48 12.63
N PRO A 291 -27.87 24.81 11.86
CA PRO A 291 -26.59 24.31 12.38
C PRO A 291 -25.55 25.44 12.51
N ALA A 292 -24.77 25.36 13.59
CA ALA A 292 -23.68 26.27 13.92
C ALA A 292 -22.51 26.17 12.91
N ALA A 293 -21.94 27.32 12.55
CA ALA A 293 -20.79 27.44 11.67
C ALA A 293 -19.49 26.90 12.29
N PRO A 294 -18.53 26.39 11.49
CA PRO A 294 -17.23 25.96 11.97
C PRO A 294 -16.31 27.16 12.23
N ALA A 295 -15.72 27.23 13.42
CA ALA A 295 -14.71 28.22 13.79
C ALA A 295 -13.33 27.57 13.94
N MET A 296 -12.36 27.98 13.12
CA MET A 296 -10.91 27.92 13.38
C MET A 296 -10.21 29.00 12.54
N PRO A 297 -8.99 29.50 12.87
CA PRO A 297 -8.16 29.26 14.06
C PRO A 297 -7.67 30.55 14.76
N ALA A 298 -7.40 30.47 16.07
CA ALA A 298 -6.67 31.52 16.80
C ALA A 298 -5.16 31.39 16.54
N ALA A 299 -4.58 32.45 15.97
CA ALA A 299 -3.16 32.60 15.76
C ALA A 299 -2.42 32.80 17.10
N ALA A 300 -1.62 31.81 17.51
CA ALA A 300 -0.63 31.97 18.56
C ALA A 300 0.57 32.79 18.02
N ARG A 301 0.58 34.07 18.36
CA ARG A 301 1.74 34.96 18.25
C ARG A 301 2.83 34.49 19.23
N ALA A 302 3.94 33.97 18.72
CA ALA A 302 5.21 33.95 19.42
C ALA A 302 6.26 34.65 18.53
N ARG A 303 6.40 35.97 18.72
CA ARG A 303 7.58 36.73 18.27
C ARG A 303 8.25 37.34 19.48
N ALA A 304 9.50 36.92 19.66
CA ALA A 304 10.46 37.47 20.58
C ALA A 304 10.66 38.99 20.36
N ARG A 305 10.58 39.73 21.46
CA ARG A 305 11.38 40.94 21.74
C ARG A 305 12.15 40.59 23.02
N GLY A 306 13.46 40.73 23.12
CA GLY A 306 14.24 41.88 22.70
C GLY A 306 14.62 42.67 23.95
N THR A 307 15.72 42.25 24.57
CA THR A 307 16.75 43.08 25.21
C THR A 307 16.33 44.35 25.97
N ALA A 308 16.44 44.30 27.30
CA ALA A 308 16.73 45.48 28.12
C ALA A 308 17.40 45.04 29.43
N GLY A 309 18.62 45.54 29.69
CA GLY A 309 19.23 45.44 31.01
C GLY A 309 20.77 45.49 31.01
N ILE A 310 21.29 46.66 31.41
CA ILE A 310 22.58 46.92 32.06
C ILE A 310 23.67 47.55 31.18
N GLU A 311 23.63 48.89 31.13
CA GLU A 311 24.83 49.73 31.22
C GLU A 311 25.18 49.94 32.70
N ALA A 312 26.44 49.68 33.08
CA ALA A 312 27.15 50.48 34.07
C ALA A 312 28.66 50.23 33.94
N ARG A 313 29.35 51.32 33.62
CA ARG A 313 30.77 51.48 33.32
C ARG A 313 31.54 51.76 34.62
N ALA A 314 32.69 51.12 34.86
CA ALA A 314 33.87 51.74 35.48
C ALA A 314 35.02 50.74 35.77
N THR A 315 36.24 51.16 35.40
CA THR A 315 37.56 50.80 35.99
C THR A 315 38.04 49.35 35.82
N SER A 316 39.33 49.01 35.68
CA SER A 316 40.61 49.70 35.53
C SER A 316 41.65 48.58 35.36
N ARG A 317 42.51 48.69 34.34
CA ARG A 317 43.96 48.36 34.37
C ARG A 317 44.43 46.92 34.68
N ALA A 318 45.25 46.43 33.74
CA ALA A 318 46.45 45.58 33.90
C ALA A 318 46.38 44.08 33.52
N SER A 319 47.43 43.68 32.77
CA SER A 319 47.98 42.32 32.62
C SER A 319 47.17 41.39 31.68
N ARG A 320 47.71 40.66 30.70
CA ARG A 320 49.06 40.23 30.35
C ARG A 320 48.99 39.66 28.92
N ARG A 321 50.00 39.92 28.08
CA ARG A 321 50.21 39.24 26.77
C ARG A 321 50.47 37.74 26.96
N PRO A 322 50.13 36.88 25.98
CA PRO A 322 50.87 35.67 25.70
C PRO A 322 51.74 35.82 24.44
N ARG A 323 52.99 35.33 24.51
CA ARG A 323 53.89 35.04 23.38
C ARG A 323 53.52 33.68 22.75
N PRO A 324 53.78 33.44 21.45
CA PRO A 324 53.65 32.11 20.86
C PRO A 324 54.97 31.32 20.80
N ALA A 325 54.80 29.99 20.88
CA ALA A 325 55.53 28.87 20.23
C ALA A 325 57.06 28.71 20.40
N VAL A 326 57.45 27.57 20.99
CA VAL A 326 58.35 26.49 20.50
C VAL A 326 57.90 25.26 21.32
N GLU A 327 57.48 24.10 20.80
CA GLU A 327 58.06 23.16 19.83
C GLU A 327 56.92 22.28 19.25
#